data_AF-A0A964HAW8-F1
#
_entry.id   AF-A0A964HAW8-F1
#
_cell.length_a   1.000
_cell.length_b   1.000
_cell.length_c   1.000
_cell.angle_alpha   90.00
_cell.angle_beta   90.00
_cell.angle_gamma   90.00
#
_symmetry.space_group_name_H-M   'P 1'
#
loop_
_entity.id
_entity.type
_entity.pdbx_description
1 polymer ?
#
loop_
_entity_poly.entity_id
_entity_poly.type
_entity_poly.pdbx_seq_one_letter_code
_entity_poly.pdbx_strand_id
1 'polypeptide(L)'
;MAQQNHFDFDEVFRPVDLVIIAYQVVMSIIAIVFMSRTGDGGVHVMRHGLSLAAIVALRLLTCRHGGTALNLVSDWYPILTLPFTYKSTGDYIHAVFP
;
A
#
# COMPACT_ATOMS: atom_id res chain seq x y z
N MET A 1 -2.56 -37.16 -1.35
CA MET A 1 -3.01 -36.23 -0.29
C MET A 1 -2.67 -34.83 -0.75
N ALA A 2 -3.65 -34.05 -1.19
CA ALA A 2 -3.44 -32.64 -1.53
C ALA A 2 -3.41 -31.86 -0.21
N GLN A 3 -2.23 -31.36 0.17
CA GLN A 3 -2.06 -30.47 1.30
C GLN A 3 -2.85 -29.20 0.97
N GLN A 4 -4.00 -29.00 1.63
CA GLN A 4 -4.72 -27.73 1.55
C GLN A 4 -3.79 -26.66 2.13
N ASN A 5 -3.19 -25.86 1.25
CA ASN A 5 -2.47 -24.65 1.63
C ASN A 5 -3.51 -23.69 2.19
N HIS A 6 -3.77 -23.78 3.49
CA HIS A 6 -4.53 -22.77 4.21
C HIS A 6 -3.68 -21.51 4.17
N PHE A 7 -4.07 -20.55 3.33
CA PHE A 7 -3.44 -19.24 3.29
C PHE A 7 -3.93 -18.48 4.51
N ASP A 8 -3.12 -18.46 5.56
CA ASP A 8 -3.43 -17.69 6.75
C ASP A 8 -3.02 -16.23 6.52
N PHE A 9 -4.02 -15.36 6.37
CA PHE A 9 -3.80 -13.94 6.10
C PHE A 9 -3.01 -13.26 7.22
N ASP A 10 -3.20 -13.72 8.45
CA ASP A 10 -2.55 -13.17 9.64
C ASP A 10 -1.07 -13.58 9.73
N GLU A 11 -0.66 -14.67 9.07
CA GLU A 11 0.74 -15.05 8.92
C GLU A 11 1.47 -14.25 7.83
N VAL A 12 0.75 -13.77 6.83
CA VAL A 12 1.34 -13.09 5.66
C VAL A 12 1.42 -11.58 5.84
N PHE A 13 0.38 -10.97 6.42
CA PHE A 13 0.29 -9.53 6.58
C PHE A 13 0.38 -9.12 8.05
N ARG A 14 1.35 -8.25 8.35
CA ARG A 14 1.44 -7.61 9.66
C ARG A 14 0.31 -6.58 9.80
N PRO A 15 -0.13 -6.25 11.03
CA PRO A 15 -1.15 -5.22 11.25
C PRO A 15 -0.85 -3.87 10.58
N VAL A 16 0.43 -3.44 10.59
CA VAL A 16 0.86 -2.21 9.92
C VAL A 16 0.64 -2.25 8.40
N ASP A 17 0.68 -3.44 7.79
CA ASP A 17 0.52 -3.63 6.35
C ASP A 17 -0.93 -3.44 5.98
N LEU A 18 -1.84 -3.96 6.80
CA LEU A 18 -3.28 -3.78 6.63
C LEU A 18 -3.64 -2.30 6.73
N VAL A 19 -3.02 -1.55 7.65
CA VAL A 19 -3.21 -0.10 7.75
C VAL A 19 -2.74 0.62 6.48
N ILE A 20 -1.55 0.28 5.98
CA ILE A 20 -1.02 0.90 4.75
C ILE A 20 -1.88 0.51 3.54
N ILE A 21 -2.28 -0.76 3.41
CA ILE A 21 -3.17 -1.25 2.36
C ILE A 21 -4.50 -0.49 2.39
N ALA A 22 -5.14 -0.41 3.57
CA ALA A 22 -6.39 0.32 3.75
C ALA A 22 -6.23 1.79 3.34
N TYR A 23 -5.13 2.43 3.74
CA TYR A 23 -4.81 3.80 3.31
C TYR A 23 -4.70 3.92 1.78
N GLN A 24 -3.96 3.03 1.10
CA GLN A 24 -3.83 3.08 -0.36
C GLN A 24 -5.18 2.90 -1.06
N VAL A 25 -6.03 1.99 -0.55
CA VAL A 25 -7.39 1.76 -1.07
C VAL A 25 -8.26 3.00 -0.88
N VAL A 26 -8.30 3.57 0.33
CA VAL A 26 -9.08 4.78 0.64
C VAL A 26 -8.62 5.94 -0.24
N MET A 27 -7.31 6.18 -0.36
CA MET A 27 -6.79 7.25 -1.22
C MET A 27 -7.09 7.01 -2.70
N SER A 28 -7.07 5.76 -3.17
CA SER A 28 -7.47 5.43 -4.53
C SER A 28 -8.95 5.75 -4.78
N ILE A 29 -9.82 5.40 -3.83
CA ILE A 29 -11.26 5.70 -3.92
C ILE A 29 -11.48 7.21 -3.94
N ILE A 30 -10.84 7.94 -3.02
CA ILE A 30 -10.94 9.40 -2.97
C ILE A 30 -10.43 10.01 -4.28
N ALA A 31 -9.30 9.53 -4.82
CA ALA A 31 -8.77 9.96 -6.10
C ALA A 31 -9.74 9.77 -7.26
N ILE A 32 -10.50 8.65 -7.28
CA ILE A 32 -11.55 8.41 -8.27
C ILE A 32 -12.72 9.38 -8.07
N VAL A 33 -13.19 9.55 -6.83
CA VAL A 33 -14.35 10.39 -6.51
C VAL A 33 -14.09 11.87 -6.86
N PHE A 34 -12.88 12.36 -6.59
CA PHE A 34 -12.48 13.74 -6.87
C PHE A 34 -11.64 13.89 -8.14
N MET A 35 -11.68 12.90 -9.04
CA MET A 35 -10.91 12.90 -10.29
C MET A 35 -11.22 14.13 -11.15
N SER A 36 -12.48 14.59 -11.14
CA SER A 36 -12.94 15.77 -11.89
C SER A 36 -12.41 17.11 -11.34
N ARG A 37 -11.94 17.17 -10.09
CA ARG A 37 -11.43 18.39 -9.45
C ARG A 37 -9.91 18.51 -9.50
N THR A 38 -9.20 17.38 -9.56
CA THR A 38 -7.74 17.33 -9.42
C THR A 38 -6.99 17.33 -10.75
N GLY A 39 -7.69 17.18 -11.89
CA GLY A 39 -7.11 17.15 -13.24
C GLY A 39 -6.30 15.88 -13.55
N ASP A 40 -5.58 15.35 -12.55
CA ASP A 40 -4.66 14.20 -12.64
C ASP A 40 -5.11 12.99 -11.79
N GLY A 41 -6.40 12.84 -11.49
CA GLY A 41 -6.88 11.74 -10.63
C GLY A 41 -6.46 10.35 -11.11
N GLY A 42 -6.32 10.12 -12.42
CA GLY A 42 -5.80 8.87 -12.98
C GLY A 42 -4.36 8.55 -12.54
N VAL A 43 -3.49 9.55 -12.45
CA VAL A 43 -2.10 9.40 -11.99
C VAL A 43 -2.08 9.02 -10.50
N HIS A 44 -2.95 9.64 -9.70
CA HIS A 44 -3.08 9.30 -8.28
C HIS A 44 -3.54 7.86 -8.08
N VAL A 45 -4.59 7.42 -8.80
CA VAL A 45 -5.09 6.03 -8.74
C VAL A 45 -4.00 5.04 -9.16
N MET A 46 -3.29 5.31 -10.26
CA MET A 46 -2.19 4.45 -10.71
C MET A 46 -1.08 4.36 -9.66
N ARG A 47 -0.69 5.49 -9.06
CA ARG A 47 0.35 5.54 -8.02
C ARG A 47 -0.05 4.70 -6.79
N HIS A 48 -1.27 4.88 -6.30
CA HIS A 48 -1.77 4.14 -5.14
C HIS A 48 -1.93 2.63 -5.46
N GLY A 49 -2.40 2.29 -6.65
CA GLY A 49 -2.49 0.90 -7.12
C GLY A 49 -1.13 0.21 -7.26
N LEU A 50 -0.13 0.89 -7.83
CA LEU A 50 1.24 0.37 -7.92
C LEU A 50 1.86 0.19 -6.53
N SER A 51 1.65 1.14 -5.62
CA SER A 51 2.12 1.02 -4.23
C SER A 51 1.46 -0.16 -3.52
N LEU A 52 0.16 -0.37 -3.72
CA LEU A 52 -0.57 -1.50 -3.16
C LEU A 52 -0.01 -2.83 -3.68
N ALA A 53 0.15 -2.95 -4.99
CA ALA A 53 0.71 -4.15 -5.62
C ALA A 53 2.13 -4.44 -5.13
N ALA A 54 2.96 -3.41 -4.97
CA ALA A 54 4.32 -3.54 -4.46
C ALA A 54 4.37 -4.08 -3.03
N ILE A 55 3.50 -3.59 -2.13
CA ILE A 55 3.43 -4.07 -0.74
C ILE A 55 3.01 -5.54 -0.70
N VAL A 56 1.96 -5.90 -1.45
CA VAL A 56 1.49 -7.29 -1.53
C VAL A 56 2.57 -8.20 -2.10
N ALA A 57 3.23 -7.79 -3.19
CA ALA A 57 4.32 -8.56 -3.79
C ALA A 57 5.50 -8.73 -2.82
N LEU A 58 5.90 -7.67 -2.12
CA LEU A 58 6.97 -7.72 -1.12
C LEU A 58 6.65 -8.73 -0.02
N ARG A 59 5.39 -8.76 0.47
CA ARG A 59 4.97 -9.73 1.49
C ARG A 59 4.99 -11.15 1.01
N LEU A 60 4.39 -11.41 -0.15
CA LEU A 60 4.39 -12.74 -0.74
C LEU A 60 5.83 -13.24 -1.01
N LEU A 61 6.72 -12.36 -1.48
CA LEU A 61 8.13 -12.69 -1.70
C LEU A 61 8.86 -12.97 -0.39
N THR A 62 8.62 -12.16 0.64
CA THR A 62 9.23 -12.31 1.96
C THR A 62 8.80 -13.62 2.62
N CYS A 63 7.51 -13.93 2.63
CA CYS A 63 6.99 -15.20 3.16
C CYS A 63 7.50 -16.41 2.39
N ARG A 64 7.65 -16.31 1.06
CA ARG A 64 8.07 -17.44 0.21
C ARG A 64 9.58 -17.71 0.23
N HIS A 65 10.42 -16.67 0.32
CA HIS A 65 11.86 -16.81 0.16
C HIS A 65 12.68 -16.50 1.42
N GLY A 66 12.11 -15.84 2.43
CA GLY A 66 12.68 -15.69 3.78
C GLY A 66 14.08 -15.05 3.90
N GLY A 67 14.59 -14.42 2.84
CA GLY A 67 15.98 -13.92 2.82
C GLY A 67 16.20 -12.67 3.69
N THR A 68 17.38 -12.55 4.31
CA THR A 68 17.77 -11.43 5.18
C THR A 68 17.57 -10.06 4.53
N ALA A 69 17.87 -9.93 3.23
CA ALA A 69 17.66 -8.68 2.49
C ALA A 69 16.17 -8.34 2.32
N LEU A 70 15.32 -9.34 2.06
CA LEU A 70 13.87 -9.12 1.94
C LEU A 70 13.26 -8.75 3.28
N ASN A 71 13.68 -9.40 4.37
CA ASN A 71 13.27 -9.06 5.72
C ASN A 71 13.66 -7.62 6.07
N LEU A 72 14.90 -7.21 5.75
CA LEU A 72 15.34 -5.83 5.94
C LEU A 72 14.47 -4.84 5.16
N VAL A 73 14.24 -5.06 3.87
CA VAL A 73 13.36 -4.18 3.08
C VAL A 73 11.94 -4.16 3.65
N SER A 74 11.44 -5.31 4.08
CA SER A 74 10.13 -5.47 4.71
C SER A 74 10.00 -4.69 6.02
N ASP A 75 11.04 -4.64 6.84
CA ASP A 75 11.05 -3.90 8.11
C ASP A 75 11.21 -2.40 7.92
N TRP A 76 11.93 -1.99 6.88
CA TRP A 76 12.21 -0.58 6.61
C TRP A 76 11.11 0.13 5.84
N TYR A 77 10.35 -0.56 4.98
CA TYR A 77 9.37 0.14 4.15
C TYR A 77 8.30 0.91 4.95
N PRO A 78 7.75 0.45 6.10
CA PRO A 78 6.75 1.23 6.82
C PRO A 78 7.31 2.58 7.31
N ILE A 79 8.58 2.59 7.73
CA ILE A 79 9.30 3.80 8.16
C ILE A 79 9.40 4.81 7.03
N LEU A 80 9.61 4.34 5.80
CA LEU A 80 9.67 5.20 4.62
C LEU A 80 8.28 5.61 4.15
N THR A 81 7.34 4.68 4.07
CA THR A 81 6.01 4.90 3.50
C THR A 81 5.18 5.86 4.34
N LEU A 82 5.26 5.81 5.68
CA LEU A 82 4.43 6.64 6.55
C LEU A 82 4.64 8.16 6.35
N PRO A 83 5.87 8.71 6.38
CA PRO A 83 6.12 10.12 6.07
C PRO A 83 5.64 10.54 4.68
N PHE A 84 5.89 9.71 3.66
CA PHE A 84 5.44 10.01 2.28
C PHE A 84 3.91 10.03 2.19
N THR A 85 3.25 9.07 2.83
CA THR A 85 1.80 9.01 2.96
C THR A 85 1.24 10.26 3.62
N TYR A 86 1.83 10.68 4.74
CA TYR A 86 1.38 11.86 5.47
C TYR A 86 1.48 13.14 4.62
N LYS A 87 2.63 13.37 4.00
CA LYS A 87 2.83 14.53 3.11
C LYS A 87 1.85 14.51 1.93
N SER A 88 1.76 13.38 1.24
CA SER A 88 0.87 13.19 0.09
C SER A 88 -0.60 13.41 0.43
N THR A 89 -1.03 13.00 1.63
CA THR A 89 -2.39 13.25 2.12
C THR A 89 -2.63 14.74 2.34
N GLY A 90 -1.68 15.45 2.96
CA GLY A 90 -1.77 16.90 3.15
C GLY A 90 -1.90 17.65 1.83
N ASP A 91 -1.02 17.37 0.88
CA ASP A 91 -1.04 17.97 -0.47
C ASP A 91 -2.38 17.69 -1.17
N TYR A 92 -2.90 16.47 -1.03
CA TYR A 92 -4.15 16.06 -1.66
C TYR A 92 -5.38 16.72 -1.03
N ILE A 93 -5.44 16.82 0.30
CA ILE A 93 -6.53 17.51 1.02
C ILE A 93 -6.59 18.98 0.58
N HIS A 94 -5.44 19.67 0.52
CA HIS A 94 -5.38 21.04 0.03
C HIS A 94 -5.83 21.19 -1.43
N ALA A 95 -5.57 20.19 -2.28
CA ALA A 95 -6.04 20.20 -3.65
C ALA A 95 -7.56 20.00 -3.77
N VAL A 96 -8.17 19.21 -2.88
CA VAL A 96 -9.62 18.94 -2.88
C VAL A 96 -10.42 20.07 -2.20
N PHE A 97 -9.86 20.65 -1.14
CA PHE A 97 -10.44 21.71 -0.31
C PHE A 97 -9.46 22.90 -0.25
N PRO A 98 -9.44 23.77 -1.27
CA PRO A 98 -8.58 24.96 -1.29
C PRO A 98 -8.96 26.00 -0.23
#